data_AF-A0A286DZE0-F1
#
_entry.id   AF-A0A286DZE0-F1
#
_cell.length_a   1.000
_cell.length_b   1.000
_cell.length_c   1.000
_cell.angle_alpha   90.00
_cell.angle_beta   90.00
_cell.angle_gamma   90.00
#
_symmetry.space_group_name_H-M   'P 1'
#
loop_
_entity.id
_entity.type
_entity.pdbx_description
1 polymer ?
#
loop_
_entity_poly.entity_id
_entity_poly.type
_entity_poly.pdbx_seq_one_letter_code
_entity_poly.pdbx_strand_id
1 'polypeptide(L)'
;MSIPIDRAPEWEFLLPAPGRGDNAWVLGPCWLFCGHQVTAVTWIGAVTTLGALAPLYACSTCLSQLNAMVWDFADISSAAPVDGEGRRTALYRETAADHPASTFAGPGPLIRTPLGKRFAQLLGWPR
;
A
#
# COMPACT_ATOMS: atom_id res chain seq x y z
N MET A 1 -20.01 -22.43 26.76
CA MET A 1 -18.60 -22.84 26.63
C MET A 1 -17.94 -21.79 25.75
N SER A 2 -17.28 -20.81 26.38
CA SER A 2 -16.79 -19.60 25.72
C SER A 2 -15.32 -19.76 25.36
N ILE A 3 -14.96 -19.45 24.12
CA ILE A 3 -13.58 -19.50 23.61
C ILE A 3 -12.90 -18.16 23.95
N PRO A 4 -11.67 -18.15 24.52
CA PRO A 4 -11.00 -16.90 24.86
C PRO A 4 -10.42 -16.25 23.60
N ILE A 5 -10.77 -14.98 23.42
CA ILE A 5 -10.21 -14.03 22.45
C ILE A 5 -8.98 -13.41 23.12
N ASP A 6 -7.79 -13.95 22.87
CA ASP A 6 -6.56 -13.26 23.26
C ASP A 6 -5.45 -13.46 22.21
N ARG A 7 -5.01 -12.32 21.67
CA ARG A 7 -3.86 -12.05 20.77
C ARG A 7 -3.89 -12.52 19.31
N ALA A 8 -4.41 -11.63 18.47
CA ALA A 8 -3.69 -11.14 17.29
C ALA A 8 -3.92 -9.61 17.20
N PRO A 9 -2.90 -8.78 16.89
CA PRO A 9 -3.15 -7.35 16.66
C PRO A 9 -4.09 -7.20 15.45
N GLU A 10 -5.21 -6.53 15.70
CA GLU A 10 -6.31 -6.28 14.78
C GLU A 10 -5.88 -5.35 13.63
N TRP A 11 -5.22 -5.91 12.62
CA TRP A 11 -5.13 -5.24 11.33
C TRP A 11 -6.44 -5.42 10.59
N GLU A 12 -7.38 -4.49 10.77
CA GLU A 12 -8.60 -4.43 9.96
C GLU A 12 -8.33 -3.68 8.65
N PHE A 13 -7.62 -4.33 7.72
CA PHE A 13 -7.79 -4.07 6.29
C PHE A 13 -8.80 -5.07 5.74
N LEU A 14 -10.10 -4.82 5.96
CA LEU A 14 -11.16 -5.56 5.30
C LEU A 14 -11.37 -5.03 3.88
N LEU A 15 -10.74 -5.65 2.90
CA LEU A 15 -11.33 -5.90 1.58
C LEU A 15 -10.86 -7.29 1.12
N PRO A 16 -11.61 -8.09 0.34
CA PRO A 16 -11.16 -9.42 -0.09
C PRO A 16 -10.63 -9.40 -1.54
N ALA A 17 -9.56 -10.15 -1.81
CA ALA A 17 -9.25 -10.63 -3.17
C ALA A 17 -10.10 -11.88 -3.50
N PRO A 18 -10.50 -12.10 -4.77
CA PRO A 18 -11.14 -13.35 -5.16
C PRO A 18 -10.15 -14.49 -4.96
N GLY A 19 -10.42 -15.37 -3.99
CA GLY A 19 -9.47 -16.38 -3.54
C GLY A 19 -9.46 -16.68 -2.03
N ARG A 20 -10.38 -16.10 -1.25
CA ARG A 20 -10.85 -16.65 0.04
C ARG A 20 -9.83 -16.65 1.20
N GLY A 21 -9.68 -15.49 1.83
CA GLY A 21 -9.64 -15.36 3.29
C GLY A 21 -8.57 -16.11 4.06
N ASP A 22 -7.29 -15.77 3.86
CA ASP A 22 -6.17 -16.17 4.72
C ASP A 22 -4.83 -15.49 4.39
N ASN A 23 -4.78 -14.21 3.93
CA ASN A 23 -3.50 -13.50 3.70
C ASN A 23 -2.42 -14.36 3.01
N ALA A 24 -2.84 -15.19 2.05
CA ALA A 24 -1.99 -16.23 1.50
C ALA A 24 -0.77 -15.61 0.82
N TRP A 25 0.41 -16.07 1.21
CA TRP A 25 1.65 -15.65 0.63
C TRP A 25 1.83 -16.33 -0.74
N VAL A 26 1.94 -15.53 -1.79
CA VAL A 26 2.20 -15.97 -3.17
C VAL A 26 3.58 -15.53 -3.61
N LEU A 27 4.20 -16.24 -4.56
CA LEU A 27 5.44 -15.77 -5.17
C LEU A 27 5.14 -14.70 -6.22
N GLY A 28 5.71 -13.52 -6.04
CA GLY A 28 5.50 -12.41 -6.95
C GLY A 28 6.39 -11.20 -6.64
N PRO A 29 6.37 -10.19 -7.51
CA PRO A 29 7.09 -8.95 -7.26
C PRO A 29 6.43 -8.15 -6.13
N CYS A 30 7.22 -7.60 -5.21
CA CYS A 30 6.74 -6.65 -4.18
C CYS A 30 6.59 -5.23 -4.75
N TRP A 31 5.47 -4.55 -4.47
CA TRP A 31 5.17 -3.25 -5.07
C TRP A 31 5.62 -2.07 -4.19
N LEU A 32 5.95 -2.31 -2.92
CA LEU A 32 6.31 -1.28 -1.94
C LEU A 32 7.80 -0.89 -1.99
N PHE A 33 8.29 -0.55 -3.18
CA PHE A 33 9.56 0.14 -3.40
C PHE A 33 10.85 -0.58 -2.96
N CYS A 34 10.82 -1.85 -2.54
CA CYS A 34 12.02 -2.68 -2.38
C CYS A 34 12.65 -3.11 -3.72
N GLY A 35 12.33 -2.42 -4.82
CA GLY A 35 12.86 -2.70 -6.15
C GLY A 35 12.12 -3.76 -6.96
N HIS A 36 10.88 -4.10 -6.62
CA HIS A 36 10.11 -5.15 -7.31
C HIS A 36 10.76 -6.54 -7.28
N GLN A 37 11.41 -6.86 -6.16
CA GLN A 37 12.00 -8.18 -5.94
C GLN A 37 10.90 -9.25 -5.97
N VAL A 38 11.18 -10.37 -6.65
CA VAL A 38 10.33 -11.55 -6.64
C VAL A 38 10.58 -12.28 -5.33
N THR A 39 9.55 -12.36 -4.49
CA THR A 39 9.62 -13.00 -3.17
C THR A 39 8.21 -13.45 -2.76
N ALA A 40 8.09 -14.04 -1.57
CA ALA A 40 6.79 -14.23 -0.94
C ALA A 40 6.14 -12.86 -0.68
N VAL A 41 4.97 -12.64 -1.25
CA VAL A 41 4.17 -11.43 -1.09
C VAL A 41 2.73 -11.79 -0.71
N THR A 42 2.08 -10.94 0.06
CA THR A 42 0.63 -11.03 0.30
C THR A 42 -0.08 -9.85 -0.34
N TRP A 43 -1.34 -10.04 -0.67
CA TRP A 43 -2.22 -8.98 -1.13
C TRP A 43 -2.53 -8.02 0.03
N ILE A 44 -2.52 -6.71 -0.24
CA ILE A 44 -2.72 -5.67 0.78
C ILE A 44 -3.77 -4.63 0.39
N GLY A 45 -4.39 -4.78 -0.78
CA GLY A 45 -5.43 -3.85 -1.25
C GLY A 45 -5.54 -3.78 -2.76
N ALA A 46 -6.38 -2.88 -3.25
CA ALA A 46 -6.51 -2.56 -4.67
C ALA A 46 -6.13 -1.09 -4.90
N VAL A 47 -5.48 -0.81 -6.04
CA VAL A 47 -5.17 0.54 -6.47
C VAL A 47 -5.81 0.81 -7.83
N THR A 48 -6.41 1.99 -7.95
CA THR A 48 -6.97 2.51 -9.19
C THR A 48 -6.21 3.74 -9.64
N THR A 49 -5.93 3.83 -10.93
CA THR A 49 -5.46 5.03 -11.62
C THR A 49 -6.27 5.24 -12.90
N LEU A 50 -6.06 6.35 -13.60
CA LEU A 50 -6.73 6.65 -14.87
C LEU A 50 -6.52 5.49 -15.85
N GLY A 51 -7.55 4.67 -16.04
CA GLY A 51 -7.57 3.54 -16.96
C GLY A 51 -6.94 2.24 -16.47
N ALA A 52 -6.60 2.09 -15.18
CA ALA A 52 -6.11 0.82 -14.64
C ALA A 52 -6.57 0.56 -13.21
N LEU A 53 -7.00 -0.67 -12.95
CA LEU A 53 -7.27 -1.25 -11.63
C LEU A 53 -6.33 -2.43 -11.45
N ALA A 54 -5.63 -2.50 -10.31
CA ALA A 54 -4.76 -3.63 -10.03
C ALA A 54 -4.71 -3.98 -8.54
N PRO A 55 -4.49 -5.26 -8.19
CA PRO A 55 -4.18 -5.67 -6.83
C PRO A 55 -2.79 -5.16 -6.41
N LEU A 56 -2.65 -4.72 -5.16
CA LEU A 56 -1.40 -4.30 -4.56
C LEU A 56 -0.83 -5.45 -3.70
N TYR A 57 0.43 -5.81 -3.94
CA TYR A 57 1.12 -6.89 -3.23
C TYR A 57 2.39 -6.39 -2.53
N ALA A 58 2.65 -6.89 -1.32
CA ALA A 58 3.82 -6.50 -0.53
C ALA A 58 4.49 -7.70 0.16
N CYS A 59 5.82 -7.63 0.30
CA CYS A 59 6.59 -8.60 1.07
C CYS A 59 6.55 -8.28 2.58
N SER A 60 6.94 -9.24 3.41
CA SER A 60 6.93 -9.12 4.88
C SER A 60 7.77 -7.94 5.39
N THR A 61 8.97 -7.74 4.84
CA THR A 61 9.83 -6.62 5.23
C THR A 61 9.17 -5.27 4.98
N CYS A 62 8.58 -5.07 3.79
CA CYS A 62 7.90 -3.83 3.46
C CYS A 62 6.65 -3.63 4.32
N LEU A 63 5.91 -4.70 4.63
CA LEU A 63 4.75 -4.63 5.53
C LEU A 63 5.13 -4.24 6.96
N SER A 64 6.22 -4.81 7.50
CA SER A 64 6.73 -4.44 8.82
C SER A 64 7.13 -2.97 8.88
N GLN A 65 7.77 -2.45 7.84
CA GLN A 65 8.13 -1.04 7.76
C GLN A 65 6.90 -0.14 7.64
N LEU A 66 5.92 -0.53 6.82
CA LEU A 66 4.65 0.20 6.70
C LEU A 66 3.92 0.27 8.04
N ASN A 67 3.85 -0.85 8.76
CA ASN A 67 3.28 -0.92 10.10
C ASN A 67 3.98 0.06 11.06
N ALA A 68 5.31 0.07 11.11
CA ALA A 68 6.04 1.00 11.97
C ALA A 68 5.68 2.47 11.67
N MET A 69 5.63 2.84 10.38
CA MET A 69 5.23 4.20 9.98
C MET A 69 3.79 4.56 10.37
N VAL A 70 2.88 3.58 10.38
CA VAL A 70 1.50 3.78 10.85
C VAL A 70 1.47 4.10 12.35
N TRP A 71 2.26 3.38 13.15
CA TRP A 71 2.38 3.69 14.59
C TRP A 71 3.01 5.05 14.83
N ASP A 72 4.11 5.37 14.14
CA ASP A 72 4.73 6.69 14.23
C ASP A 72 3.72 7.79 13.89
N PHE A 73 2.91 7.60 12.84
CA PHE A 73 1.87 8.56 12.47
C PHE A 73 0.78 8.69 13.53
N ALA A 74 0.31 7.57 14.10
CA ALA A 74 -0.72 7.56 15.13
C ALA A 74 -0.25 8.29 16.41
N ASP A 75 0.98 8.00 16.84
CA ASP A 75 1.59 8.63 18.01
C ASP A 75 1.71 10.13 17.81
N ILE A 76 2.28 10.57 16.70
CA ILE A 76 2.43 12.00 16.38
C ILE A 76 1.05 12.67 16.26
N SER A 77 0.07 12.01 15.65
CA SER A 77 -1.29 12.56 15.49
C SER A 77 -1.99 12.74 16.83
N SER A 78 -1.77 11.83 17.77
CA SER A 78 -2.34 11.91 19.11
C SER A 78 -1.72 13.03 19.95
N ALA A 79 -0.42 13.28 19.75
CA ALA A 79 0.37 14.30 20.43
C ALA A 79 0.29 15.68 19.76
N ALA A 80 -0.41 15.80 18.62
CA ALA A 80 -0.51 17.03 17.87
C ALA A 80 -1.11 18.18 18.72
N PRO A 81 -0.48 19.37 18.74
CA PRO A 81 -1.02 20.52 19.45
C PRO A 81 -2.44 20.84 18.99
N VAL A 82 -3.25 21.31 19.93
CA VAL A 82 -4.59 21.80 19.64
C VAL A 82 -4.50 23.28 19.23
N ASP A 83 -5.15 23.66 18.15
CA ASP A 83 -5.25 25.04 17.68
C ASP A 83 -6.20 25.88 18.57
N GLY A 84 -6.31 27.19 18.27
CA GLY A 84 -7.16 28.11 19.02
C GLY A 84 -8.66 27.75 18.96
N GLU A 85 -9.05 26.97 17.96
CA GLU A 85 -10.41 26.48 17.69
C GLU A 85 -10.69 25.13 18.34
N GLY A 86 -9.74 24.56 19.09
CA GLY A 86 -9.92 23.29 19.79
C GLY A 86 -9.72 22.04 18.92
N ARG A 87 -9.16 22.19 17.71
CA ARG A 87 -8.89 21.07 16.79
C ARG A 87 -7.43 20.65 16.86
N ARG A 88 -7.15 19.36 16.68
CA ARG A 88 -5.77 18.88 16.55
C ARG A 88 -5.15 19.41 15.25
N THR A 89 -3.94 19.96 15.35
CA THR A 89 -3.18 20.45 14.19
C THR A 89 -2.94 19.31 13.21
N ALA A 90 -3.33 19.50 11.94
CA ALA A 90 -3.12 18.49 10.91
C ALA A 90 -1.63 18.29 10.61
N LEU A 91 -1.17 17.04 10.60
CA LEU A 91 0.22 16.69 10.28
C LEU A 91 0.55 16.89 8.80
N TYR A 92 -0.44 16.67 7.94
CA TYR A 92 -0.34 16.98 6.52
C TYR A 92 -1.05 18.30 6.25
N ARG A 93 -0.34 19.22 5.59
CA ARG A 93 -0.89 20.50 5.16
C ARG A 93 -1.32 20.38 3.70
N GLU A 94 -2.53 20.81 3.39
CA GLU A 94 -2.91 21.05 2.01
C GLU A 94 -2.00 22.11 1.39
N THR A 95 -1.44 21.81 0.23
CA THR A 95 -0.75 22.81 -0.57
C THR A 95 -1.79 23.59 -1.35
N ALA A 96 -1.76 24.93 -1.29
CA ALA A 96 -2.64 25.79 -2.09
C ALA A 96 -2.39 25.68 -3.62
N ALA A 97 -1.34 24.98 -4.03
CA ALA A 97 -1.16 24.57 -5.41
C ALA A 97 -2.09 23.37 -5.69
N ASP A 98 -2.93 23.50 -6.73
CA ASP A 98 -3.74 22.42 -7.32
C ASP A 98 -2.84 21.28 -7.82
N HIS A 99 -2.34 20.47 -6.87
CA HIS A 99 -1.38 19.39 -7.05
C HIS A 99 -0.03 19.89 -7.63
N PRO A 100 1.14 19.28 -7.31
CA PRO A 100 2.28 19.44 -8.20
C PRO A 100 1.81 18.97 -9.56
N ALA A 101 1.85 19.85 -10.57
CA ALA A 101 1.34 19.58 -11.91
C ALA A 101 1.73 18.16 -12.31
N SER A 102 0.77 17.24 -12.17
CA SER A 102 0.94 15.87 -12.62
C SER A 102 0.93 16.02 -14.12
N THR A 103 2.12 16.11 -14.73
CA THR A 103 2.29 16.21 -16.19
C THR A 103 1.90 14.91 -16.89
N PHE A 104 1.02 14.10 -16.30
CA PHE A 104 0.26 13.06 -16.99
C PHE A 104 -0.86 13.71 -17.83
N ALA A 105 -0.48 14.64 -18.72
CA ALA A 105 -1.36 15.18 -19.74
C ALA A 105 -1.11 14.39 -21.04
N GLY A 106 -2.00 13.44 -21.35
CA GLY A 106 -1.99 12.74 -22.65
C GLY A 106 -0.87 11.70 -22.84
N PRO A 107 -0.77 11.07 -24.03
CA PRO A 107 -0.10 9.79 -24.26
C PRO A 107 1.43 9.91 -24.29
N GLY A 108 2.01 10.39 -23.20
CA GLY A 108 3.41 10.15 -22.90
C GLY A 108 3.65 8.64 -22.69
N PRO A 109 4.87 8.14 -22.95
CA PRO A 109 5.18 6.75 -22.62
C PRO A 109 4.90 6.55 -21.13
N LEU A 110 3.98 5.64 -20.82
CA LEU A 110 3.74 5.21 -19.45
C LEU A 110 5.11 4.87 -18.87
N ILE A 111 5.54 5.57 -17.81
CA ILE A 111 6.78 5.25 -17.11
C ILE A 111 6.57 3.86 -16.51
N ARG A 112 7.00 2.84 -17.24
CA ARG A 112 6.85 1.45 -16.83
C ARG A 112 7.93 1.17 -15.80
N THR A 113 7.51 0.79 -14.59
CA THR A 113 8.45 0.26 -13.61
C THR A 113 9.00 -1.10 -14.08
N PRO A 114 10.10 -1.59 -13.48
CA PRO A 114 10.60 -2.94 -13.75
C PRO A 114 9.58 -4.07 -13.52
N LEU A 115 8.49 -3.79 -12.80
CA LEU A 115 7.41 -4.72 -12.47
C LEU A 115 6.91 -5.51 -13.68
N GLY A 116 6.63 -4.85 -14.81
CA GLY A 116 6.12 -5.51 -16.01
C GLY A 116 7.10 -6.53 -16.59
N LYS A 117 8.40 -6.18 -16.63
CA LYS A 117 9.45 -7.10 -17.09
C LYS A 117 9.59 -8.31 -16.17
N ARG A 118 9.47 -8.10 -14.85
CA ARG A 118 9.55 -9.19 -13.85
C ARG A 118 8.34 -10.11 -13.91
N PHE A 119 7.13 -9.56 -14.11
CA PHE A 119 5.94 -10.38 -14.33
C PHE A 119 6.04 -11.24 -15.59
N ALA A 120 6.49 -10.67 -16.72
CA ALA A 120 6.68 -11.43 -17.95
C ALA A 120 7.68 -12.59 -17.76
N GLN A 121 8.77 -12.37 -17.00
CA GLN A 121 9.72 -13.42 -16.64
C GLN A 121 9.09 -14.54 -15.82
N LEU A 122 8.23 -14.22 -14.85
CA LEU A 122 7.59 -15.20 -13.98
C LEU A 122 6.51 -16.03 -14.69
N LEU A 123 5.74 -15.39 -15.57
CA LEU A 123 4.64 -16.03 -16.27
C LEU A 123 5.05 -16.72 -17.57
N GLY A 124 6.34 -16.64 -17.95
CA GLY A 124 6.85 -17.21 -19.20
C GLY A 124 6.28 -16.57 -20.46
N TRP A 125 5.85 -15.30 -20.38
CA TRP A 125 5.18 -14.61 -21.49
C TRP A 125 6.21 -14.21 -22.59
N PRO A 126 5.94 -14.46 -23.88
CA PRO A 126 6.84 -14.06 -24.97
C PRO A 126 6.96 -12.54 -25.08
N ARG A 127 8.19 -12.03 -25.25
CA ARG A 127 8.49 -10.60 -25.32
C ARG A 127 7.93 -9.93 -26.56
#